data_AF-A0A3A0DX19-F1
#
_entry.id   AF-A0A3A0DX19-F1
#
_cell.length_a   1.000
_cell.length_b   1.000
_cell.length_c   1.000
_cell.angle_alpha   90.00
_cell.angle_beta   90.00
_cell.angle_gamma   90.00
#
_symmetry.space_group_name_H-M   'P 1'
#
loop_
_entity.id
_entity.type
_entity.pdbx_description
1 polymer ?
#
loop_
_entity_poly.entity_id
_entity_poly.type
_entity_poly.pdbx_seq_one_letter_code
_entity_poly.pdbx_strand_id
1 'polypeptide(L)'
;MSITEKHRQTSIVSVKNDIPEMVKPLDEGVADQLGDIEPSISAYGLRLFPCEAVLDDGSVESRVYVVEARGYLAEWGVWPWQDLGKRWIPAERIRSVRSSPLRLAAQFANELNAAGESGMGYCIFSVELRDGRRIFFLMGNAVDFPSWPKDVCPDDVVSVRAHDRHPDYAPGADYAWCPIRSAR
;
A
#
# COMPACT_ATOMS: atom_id res chain seq x y z
N MET A 1 54.01 19.48 22.08
CA MET A 1 53.28 18.40 21.40
C MET A 1 51.87 18.90 21.15
N SER A 2 51.53 19.19 19.88
CA SER A 2 50.24 19.79 19.50
C SER A 2 49.48 18.79 18.66
N ILE A 3 48.26 18.44 19.09
CA ILE A 3 47.37 17.51 18.40
C ILE A 3 46.50 18.35 17.47
N THR A 4 46.75 18.29 16.16
CA THR A 4 45.91 18.93 15.15
C THR A 4 44.82 17.95 14.75
N GLU A 5 43.59 18.21 15.18
CA GLU A 5 42.37 17.50 14.77
C GLU A 5 42.15 17.68 13.25
N LYS A 6 42.39 16.61 12.50
CA LYS A 6 41.92 16.51 11.11
C LYS A 6 40.42 16.27 11.13
N HIS A 7 39.69 17.30 10.71
CA HIS A 7 38.28 17.22 10.34
C HIS A 7 38.04 16.02 9.41
N ARG A 8 37.25 15.06 9.90
CA ARG A 8 36.73 13.95 9.10
C ARG A 8 35.54 14.47 8.32
N GLN A 9 35.76 14.80 7.05
CA GLN A 9 34.70 15.18 6.13
C GLN A 9 33.89 13.92 5.82
N THR A 10 32.79 13.74 6.55
CA THR A 10 31.81 12.69 6.27
C THR A 10 31.09 13.07 4.98
N SER A 11 31.54 12.51 3.86
CA SER A 11 30.82 12.60 2.59
C SER A 11 29.43 12.01 2.80
N ILE A 12 28.42 12.86 2.86
CA ILE A 12 27.01 12.45 2.70
C ILE A 12 26.92 11.89 1.29
N VAL A 13 26.88 10.57 1.18
CA VAL A 13 26.53 9.90 -0.07
C VAL A 13 25.12 10.36 -0.40
N SER A 14 24.99 11.25 -1.38
CA SER A 14 23.71 11.51 -2.03
C SER A 14 23.28 10.18 -2.65
N VAL A 15 22.42 9.45 -1.94
CA VAL A 15 21.70 8.30 -2.51
C VAL A 15 20.87 8.92 -3.62
N LYS A 16 21.33 8.78 -4.85
CA LYS A 16 20.53 9.19 -6.00
C LYS A 16 19.21 8.44 -5.90
N ASN A 17 18.10 9.18 -5.85
CA ASN A 17 16.73 8.70 -6.00
C ASN A 17 16.51 8.20 -7.44
N ASP A 18 17.40 7.35 -7.93
CA ASP A 18 17.32 6.76 -9.26
C ASP A 18 16.39 5.54 -9.14
N ILE A 19 15.26 5.62 -9.84
CA ILE A 19 14.34 4.50 -9.95
C ILE A 19 15.08 3.36 -10.66
N PRO A 20 15.19 2.16 -10.07
CA PRO A 20 15.89 1.04 -10.69
C PRO A 20 15.35 0.72 -12.08
N GLU A 21 16.21 0.18 -12.95
CA GLU A 21 15.83 -0.15 -14.34
C GLU A 21 14.75 -1.24 -14.41
N MET A 22 14.72 -2.14 -13.43
CA MET A 22 13.70 -3.20 -13.29
C MET A 22 12.30 -2.65 -12.97
N VAL A 23 12.18 -1.40 -12.53
CA VAL A 23 10.87 -0.78 -12.33
C VAL A 23 10.43 -0.21 -13.67
N LYS A 24 9.42 -0.81 -14.28
CA LYS A 24 8.88 -0.42 -15.59
C LYS A 24 7.54 0.31 -15.44
N PRO A 25 7.10 1.06 -16.47
CA PRO A 25 5.70 1.43 -16.59
C PRO A 25 4.83 0.18 -16.82
N LEU A 26 3.52 0.31 -16.61
CA LEU A 26 2.54 -0.67 -17.07
C LEU A 26 2.41 -0.62 -18.60
N ASP A 27 1.98 -1.74 -19.18
CA ASP A 27 1.47 -1.76 -20.56
C ASP A 27 0.29 -0.78 -20.68
N GLU A 28 0.14 -0.10 -21.82
CA GLU A 28 -0.84 0.99 -22.03
C GLU A 28 -2.27 0.56 -21.68
N GLY A 29 -2.71 -0.60 -22.16
CA GLY A 29 -4.05 -1.11 -21.84
C GLY A 29 -4.28 -1.46 -20.36
N VAL A 30 -3.21 -1.77 -19.62
CA VAL A 30 -3.28 -1.99 -18.16
C VAL A 30 -3.29 -0.65 -17.41
N ALA A 31 -2.56 0.35 -17.92
CA ALA A 31 -2.60 1.71 -17.38
C ALA A 31 -4.00 2.34 -17.51
N ASP A 32 -4.70 2.10 -18.64
CA ASP A 32 -6.08 2.54 -18.82
C ASP A 32 -7.02 1.89 -17.78
N GLN A 33 -6.91 0.58 -17.58
CA GLN A 33 -7.69 -0.14 -16.56
C GLN A 33 -7.41 0.35 -15.14
N LEU A 34 -6.15 0.72 -14.85
CA LEU A 34 -5.78 1.31 -13.58
C LEU A 34 -6.47 2.67 -13.38
N GLY A 35 -6.66 3.42 -14.46
CA GLY A 35 -7.38 4.70 -14.47
C GLY A 35 -8.84 4.61 -14.02
N ASP A 36 -9.48 3.45 -14.18
CA ASP A 36 -10.85 3.18 -13.75
C ASP A 36 -10.95 2.84 -12.24
N ILE A 37 -9.82 2.62 -11.56
CA ILE A 37 -9.79 2.23 -10.15
C ILE A 37 -9.63 3.47 -9.28
N GLU A 38 -10.64 3.75 -8.45
CA GLU A 38 -10.57 4.82 -7.46
C GLU A 38 -9.40 4.57 -6.48
N PRO A 39 -8.39 5.45 -6.42
CA PRO A 39 -7.25 5.25 -5.54
C PRO A 39 -7.63 5.48 -4.08
N SER A 40 -6.87 4.85 -3.19
CA SER A 40 -6.74 5.33 -1.82
C SER A 40 -5.56 6.30 -1.73
N ILE A 41 -5.65 7.28 -0.85
CA ILE A 41 -4.63 8.29 -0.64
C ILE A 41 -3.99 8.02 0.70
N SER A 42 -2.68 7.75 0.74
CA SER A 42 -1.94 7.56 1.98
C SER A 42 -1.93 8.83 2.83
N ALA A 43 -1.52 8.72 4.10
CA ALA A 43 -1.35 9.87 4.99
C ALA A 43 -0.37 10.92 4.43
N TYR A 44 0.53 10.53 3.52
CA TYR A 44 1.53 11.39 2.89
C TYR A 44 1.16 11.79 1.45
N GLY A 45 -0.06 11.49 1.00
CA GLY A 45 -0.59 11.93 -0.30
C GLY A 45 -0.27 10.99 -1.47
N LEU A 46 0.29 9.80 -1.20
CA LEU A 46 0.57 8.83 -2.24
C LEU A 46 -0.71 8.13 -2.69
N ARG A 47 -0.91 8.05 -4.01
CA ARG A 47 -2.01 7.30 -4.61
C ARG A 47 -1.67 5.81 -4.60
N LEU A 48 -2.43 5.07 -3.81
CA LEU A 48 -2.46 3.62 -3.77
C LEU A 48 -3.59 3.15 -4.67
N PHE A 49 -3.34 2.19 -5.54
CA PHE A 49 -4.39 1.53 -6.32
C PHE A 49 -4.51 0.08 -5.85
N PRO A 50 -5.45 -0.23 -4.94
CA PRO A 50 -5.70 -1.58 -4.47
C PRO A 50 -6.48 -2.36 -5.54
N CYS A 51 -5.80 -3.30 -6.17
CA CYS A 51 -6.27 -4.01 -7.35
C CYS A 51 -6.28 -5.52 -7.11
N GLU A 52 -7.11 -6.19 -7.89
CA GLU A 52 -6.88 -7.57 -8.30
C GLU A 52 -6.15 -7.55 -9.65
N ALA A 53 -5.08 -8.34 -9.77
CA ALA A 53 -4.27 -8.43 -10.97
C ALA A 53 -4.33 -9.84 -11.56
N VAL A 54 -4.50 -9.93 -12.88
CA VAL A 54 -4.24 -11.16 -13.64
C VAL A 54 -2.81 -11.10 -14.13
N LEU A 55 -2.05 -12.16 -13.88
CA LEU A 55 -0.63 -12.25 -14.23
C LEU A 55 -0.42 -12.92 -15.59
N ASP A 56 0.81 -12.83 -16.09
CA ASP A 56 1.28 -13.39 -17.36
C ASP A 56 1.17 -14.92 -17.47
N ASP A 57 1.19 -15.61 -16.33
CA ASP A 57 0.94 -17.06 -16.22
C ASP A 57 -0.55 -17.41 -16.08
N GLY A 58 -1.44 -16.40 -16.12
CA GLY A 58 -2.88 -16.56 -15.95
C GLY A 58 -3.35 -16.67 -14.50
N SER A 59 -2.44 -16.66 -13.51
CA SER A 59 -2.82 -16.63 -12.10
C SER A 59 -3.42 -15.27 -11.70
N VAL A 60 -4.17 -15.27 -10.61
CA VAL A 60 -4.84 -14.07 -10.09
C VAL A 60 -4.28 -13.74 -8.70
N GLU A 61 -3.81 -12.50 -8.54
CA GLU A 61 -3.46 -11.94 -7.24
C GLU A 61 -4.52 -10.93 -6.83
N SER A 62 -5.37 -11.29 -5.87
CA SER A 62 -6.51 -10.46 -5.45
C SER A 62 -6.14 -9.26 -4.60
N ARG A 63 -4.87 -9.12 -4.17
CA ARG A 63 -4.42 -8.03 -3.30
C ARG A 63 -3.08 -7.46 -3.77
N VAL A 64 -3.14 -6.55 -4.72
CA VAL A 64 -1.98 -5.81 -5.24
C VAL A 64 -2.16 -4.32 -4.99
N TYR A 65 -1.13 -3.65 -4.49
CA TYR A 65 -1.03 -2.20 -4.57
C TYR A 65 -0.18 -1.83 -5.78
N VAL A 66 -0.80 -1.26 -6.80
CA VAL A 66 -0.08 -0.55 -7.86
C VAL A 66 0.15 0.88 -7.39
N VAL A 67 1.38 1.39 -7.54
CA VAL A 67 1.78 2.68 -6.95
C VAL A 67 2.94 3.31 -7.72
N GLU A 68 3.00 4.64 -7.78
CA GLU A 68 4.13 5.34 -8.41
C GLU A 68 5.42 5.13 -7.60
N ALA A 69 6.48 4.74 -8.29
CA ALA A 69 7.70 4.26 -7.66
C ALA A 69 8.48 5.30 -6.85
N ARG A 70 8.52 6.57 -7.29
CA ARG A 70 9.19 7.63 -6.51
C ARG A 70 8.42 7.95 -5.24
N GLY A 71 7.10 8.07 -5.33
CA GLY A 71 6.22 8.26 -4.19
C GLY A 71 6.35 7.11 -3.20
N TYR A 72 6.37 5.87 -3.70
CA TYR A 72 6.62 4.70 -2.88
C TYR A 72 7.96 4.80 -2.14
N LEU A 73 9.07 5.08 -2.86
CA LEU A 73 10.37 5.16 -2.21
C LEU A 73 10.44 6.32 -1.21
N ALA A 74 9.79 7.46 -1.50
CA ALA A 74 9.74 8.60 -0.61
C ALA A 74 8.98 8.31 0.69
N GLU A 75 7.89 7.53 0.61
CA GLU A 75 7.06 7.20 1.78
C GLU A 75 7.65 6.06 2.63
N TRP A 76 8.10 4.96 2.01
CA TRP A 76 8.58 3.80 2.75
C TRP A 76 10.10 3.70 2.89
N GLY A 77 10.88 4.50 2.15
CA GLY A 77 12.35 4.55 2.24
C GLY A 77 13.10 3.29 1.78
N VAL A 78 12.39 2.20 1.46
CA VAL A 78 12.97 0.91 1.06
C VAL A 78 12.11 0.24 -0.01
N TRP A 79 12.74 -0.27 -1.06
CA TRP A 79 12.05 -1.02 -2.12
C TRP A 79 11.44 -2.32 -1.59
N PRO A 80 10.30 -2.78 -2.13
CA PRO A 80 9.64 -3.96 -1.57
C PRO A 80 10.46 -5.24 -1.73
N TRP A 81 11.32 -5.36 -2.75
CA TRP A 81 12.25 -6.50 -2.90
C TRP A 81 13.48 -6.44 -1.98
N GLN A 82 13.69 -5.33 -1.27
CA GLN A 82 14.77 -5.18 -0.28
C GLN A 82 14.26 -5.44 1.16
N ASP A 83 12.94 -5.55 1.33
CA ASP A 83 12.28 -5.81 2.60
C ASP A 83 11.70 -7.22 2.60
N LEU A 84 12.29 -8.12 3.40
CA LEU A 84 11.88 -9.54 3.44
C LEU A 84 10.43 -9.74 3.92
N GLY A 85 9.82 -8.73 4.56
CA GLY A 85 8.42 -8.75 4.95
C GLY A 85 7.44 -8.39 3.84
N LYS A 86 7.93 -7.98 2.65
CA LYS A 86 7.09 -7.50 1.55
C LYS A 86 7.16 -8.43 0.34
N ARG A 87 6.00 -8.75 -0.21
CA ARG A 87 5.90 -9.34 -1.56
C ARG A 87 5.87 -8.25 -2.60
N TRP A 88 6.34 -8.55 -3.80
CA TRP A 88 6.26 -7.63 -4.93
C TRP A 88 6.02 -8.38 -6.25
N ILE A 89 5.42 -7.67 -7.19
CA ILE A 89 5.12 -8.15 -8.55
C ILE A 89 5.69 -7.12 -9.53
N PRO A 90 6.58 -7.53 -10.47
CA PRO A 90 7.02 -6.67 -11.56
C PRO A 90 5.85 -6.24 -12.44
N ALA A 91 5.87 -4.99 -12.92
CA ALA A 91 4.81 -4.44 -13.76
C ALA A 91 4.56 -5.27 -15.03
N GLU A 92 5.63 -5.82 -15.61
CA GLU A 92 5.62 -6.61 -16.85
C GLU A 92 4.89 -7.95 -16.71
N ARG A 93 4.68 -8.40 -15.47
CA ARG A 93 3.90 -9.62 -15.18
C ARG A 93 2.40 -9.34 -15.18
N ILE A 94 1.96 -8.10 -15.05
CA ILE A 94 0.53 -7.76 -14.97
C ILE A 94 -0.05 -7.68 -16.37
N ARG A 95 -1.13 -8.44 -16.63
CA ARG A 95 -1.85 -8.47 -17.91
C ARG A 95 -3.18 -7.73 -17.87
N SER A 96 -3.80 -7.66 -16.70
CA SER A 96 -4.96 -6.81 -16.48
C SER A 96 -5.12 -6.50 -15.00
N VAL A 97 -5.76 -5.37 -14.69
CA VAL A 97 -6.15 -4.99 -13.34
C VAL A 97 -7.62 -4.64 -13.28
N ARG A 98 -8.21 -4.80 -12.10
CA ARG A 98 -9.52 -4.25 -11.72
C ARG A 98 -9.52 -3.92 -10.24
N SER A 99 -10.50 -3.15 -9.78
CA SER A 99 -10.68 -2.92 -8.34
C SER A 99 -10.81 -4.27 -7.62
N SER A 100 -10.04 -4.48 -6.56
CA SER A 100 -10.11 -5.74 -5.81
C SER A 100 -11.46 -5.86 -5.10
N PRO A 101 -12.17 -7.00 -5.20
CA PRO A 101 -13.40 -7.20 -4.42
C PRO A 101 -13.14 -7.37 -2.91
N LEU A 102 -11.86 -7.48 -2.51
CA LEU A 102 -11.44 -7.64 -1.12
C LEU A 102 -10.99 -6.32 -0.49
N ARG A 103 -11.00 -5.22 -1.24
CA ARG A 103 -10.57 -3.92 -0.71
C ARG A 103 -11.63 -3.30 0.18
N LEU A 104 -11.20 -2.54 1.17
CA LEU A 104 -12.01 -1.50 1.79
C LEU A 104 -12.33 -0.43 0.73
N ALA A 105 -13.57 0.03 0.70
CA ALA A 105 -13.98 1.10 -0.20
C ALA A 105 -13.10 2.35 -0.01
N ALA A 106 -12.69 2.98 -1.12
CA ALA A 106 -11.73 4.08 -1.13
C ALA A 106 -12.09 5.20 -0.14
N GLN A 107 -13.37 5.57 -0.06
CA GLN A 107 -13.86 6.60 0.87
C GLN A 107 -13.46 6.32 2.34
N PHE A 108 -13.57 5.05 2.76
CA PHE A 108 -13.27 4.64 4.13
C PHE A 108 -11.77 4.50 4.35
N ALA A 109 -11.04 3.94 3.38
CA ALA A 109 -9.57 3.89 3.44
C ALA A 109 -8.97 5.31 3.53
N ASN A 110 -9.51 6.26 2.76
CA ASN A 110 -9.12 7.66 2.77
C ASN A 110 -9.43 8.35 4.11
N GLU A 111 -10.58 8.07 4.71
CA GLU A 111 -10.91 8.57 6.06
C GLU A 111 -9.90 8.09 7.10
N LEU A 112 -9.54 6.81 7.06
CA LEU A 112 -8.55 6.22 7.97
C LEU A 112 -7.15 6.80 7.74
N ASN A 113 -6.72 6.93 6.49
CA ASN A 113 -5.41 7.50 6.15
C ASN A 113 -5.31 8.98 6.53
N ALA A 114 -6.41 9.74 6.38
CA ALA A 114 -6.47 11.14 6.79
C ALA A 114 -6.36 11.34 8.32
N ALA A 115 -6.81 10.36 9.11
CA ALA A 115 -6.60 10.36 10.56
C ALA A 115 -5.14 10.08 10.95
N GLY A 116 -4.36 9.45 10.06
CA GLY A 116 -2.95 9.14 10.25
C GLY A 116 -2.69 7.83 11.01
N GLU A 117 -1.40 7.53 11.20
CA GLU A 117 -0.98 6.32 11.90
C GLU A 117 -1.38 6.36 13.38
N SER A 118 -1.68 5.19 13.94
CA SER A 118 -1.98 5.06 15.37
C SER A 118 -0.73 4.91 16.24
N GLY A 119 0.39 4.56 15.60
CA GLY A 119 1.73 4.46 16.16
C GLY A 119 2.71 4.10 15.04
N MET A 120 3.99 3.92 15.36
CA MET A 120 5.05 3.77 14.35
C MET A 120 4.76 2.60 13.39
N GLY A 121 4.34 2.91 12.16
CA GLY A 121 4.15 1.96 11.07
C GLY A 121 2.85 1.13 11.15
N TYR A 122 1.86 1.52 11.96
CA TYR A 122 0.60 0.79 12.06
C TYR A 122 -0.63 1.68 12.28
N CYS A 123 -1.78 1.17 11.83
CA CYS A 123 -3.10 1.73 12.02
C CYS A 123 -3.97 0.77 12.82
N ILE A 124 -4.62 1.26 13.88
CA ILE A 124 -5.74 0.59 14.53
C ILE A 124 -7.02 1.31 14.17
N PHE A 125 -8.05 0.55 13.81
CA PHE A 125 -9.34 1.11 13.45
C PHE A 125 -10.43 0.06 13.61
N SER A 126 -11.68 0.50 13.54
CA SER A 126 -12.80 -0.40 13.35
C SER A 126 -13.63 -0.03 12.14
N VAL A 127 -14.36 -1.03 11.66
CA VAL A 127 -15.40 -0.90 10.65
C VAL A 127 -16.74 -1.28 11.30
N GLU A 128 -17.80 -0.57 10.95
CA GLU A 128 -19.17 -0.92 11.26
C GLU A 128 -19.81 -1.52 10.01
N LEU A 129 -20.42 -2.69 10.16
CA LEU A 129 -21.14 -3.36 9.09
C LEU A 129 -22.63 -2.97 9.10
N ARG A 130 -23.30 -3.18 7.98
CA ARG A 130 -24.74 -2.92 7.80
C ARG A 130 -25.63 -3.66 8.81
N ASP A 131 -25.17 -4.81 9.31
CA ASP A 131 -25.88 -5.59 10.34
C ASP A 131 -25.61 -5.12 11.78
N GLY A 132 -24.85 -4.03 11.95
CA GLY A 132 -24.49 -3.43 13.24
C GLY A 132 -23.30 -4.10 13.94
N ARG A 133 -22.72 -5.17 13.37
CA ARG A 133 -21.46 -5.72 13.88
C ARG A 133 -20.33 -4.73 13.69
N ARG A 134 -19.38 -4.78 14.61
CA ARG A 134 -18.15 -3.99 14.56
C ARG A 134 -16.95 -4.92 14.56
N ILE A 135 -16.03 -4.68 13.63
CA ILE A 135 -14.79 -5.46 13.51
C ILE A 135 -13.62 -4.50 13.70
N PHE A 136 -12.64 -4.92 14.48
CA PHE A 136 -11.47 -4.12 14.83
C PHE A 136 -10.26 -4.70 14.12
N PHE A 137 -9.46 -3.83 13.52
CA PHE A 137 -8.28 -4.19 12.76
C PHE A 137 -7.02 -3.52 13.31
N LEU A 138 -5.91 -4.25 13.22
CA LEU A 138 -4.55 -3.74 13.40
C LEU A 138 -3.77 -4.10 12.14
N MET A 139 -3.34 -3.09 11.41
CA MET A 139 -2.67 -3.25 10.12
C MET A 139 -1.46 -2.33 10.02
N GLY A 140 -0.60 -2.57 9.04
CA GLY A 140 0.40 -1.59 8.63
C GLY A 140 -0.24 -0.30 8.09
N ASN A 141 0.57 0.62 7.59
CA ASN A 141 0.12 1.91 7.09
C ASN A 141 -0.54 1.91 5.69
N ALA A 142 -0.93 0.73 5.19
CA ALA A 142 -1.76 0.55 4.00
C ALA A 142 -3.00 -0.27 4.36
N VAL A 143 -4.15 0.41 4.49
CA VAL A 143 -5.35 -0.10 5.18
C VAL A 143 -6.36 -0.79 4.27
N ASP A 144 -6.14 -0.82 2.96
CA ASP A 144 -7.14 -1.26 1.99
C ASP A 144 -7.45 -2.75 2.04
N PHE A 145 -6.56 -3.59 2.57
CA PHE A 145 -6.76 -5.04 2.59
C PHE A 145 -6.89 -5.63 4.00
N PRO A 146 -7.98 -5.33 4.75
CA PRO A 146 -8.26 -6.03 5.99
C PRO A 146 -8.41 -7.54 5.75
N SER A 147 -8.01 -8.35 6.74
CA SER A 147 -8.27 -9.79 6.71
C SER A 147 -9.72 -10.05 7.11
N TRP A 148 -10.63 -9.89 6.14
CA TRP A 148 -12.07 -10.04 6.35
C TRP A 148 -12.44 -11.43 6.90
N PRO A 149 -13.32 -11.52 7.91
CA PRO A 149 -13.95 -12.77 8.28
C PRO A 149 -14.66 -13.42 7.08
N LYS A 150 -14.75 -14.75 7.06
CA LYS A 150 -15.27 -15.52 5.90
C LYS A 150 -16.71 -15.16 5.51
N ASP A 151 -17.48 -14.64 6.44
CA ASP A 151 -18.89 -14.27 6.32
C ASP A 151 -19.12 -12.76 6.16
N VAL A 152 -18.05 -11.99 5.91
CA VAL A 152 -18.12 -10.52 5.80
C VAL A 152 -17.73 -10.08 4.40
N CYS A 153 -18.62 -9.33 3.75
CA CYS A 153 -18.34 -8.65 2.50
C CYS A 153 -17.84 -7.23 2.79
N PRO A 154 -16.76 -6.74 2.14
CA PRO A 154 -16.30 -5.36 2.31
C PRO A 154 -17.36 -4.31 1.96
N ASP A 155 -18.28 -4.63 1.04
CA ASP A 155 -19.39 -3.76 0.63
C ASP A 155 -20.46 -3.58 1.73
N ASP A 156 -20.41 -4.39 2.79
CA ASP A 156 -21.29 -4.23 3.96
C ASP A 156 -20.79 -3.16 4.92
N VAL A 157 -19.58 -2.61 4.74
CA VAL A 157 -19.06 -1.53 5.58
C VAL A 157 -19.88 -0.27 5.36
N VAL A 158 -20.38 0.31 6.45
CA VAL A 158 -21.17 1.56 6.44
C VAL A 158 -20.47 2.72 7.12
N SER A 159 -19.52 2.45 8.02
CA SER A 159 -18.70 3.48 8.68
C SER A 159 -17.36 2.92 9.13
N VAL A 160 -16.39 3.80 9.36
CA VAL A 160 -15.09 3.46 9.96
C VAL A 160 -14.74 4.42 11.09
N ARG A 161 -13.87 3.98 12.00
CA ARG A 161 -13.36 4.81 13.09
C ARG A 161 -11.87 4.54 13.31
N ALA A 162 -11.05 5.55 13.08
CA ALA A 162 -9.61 5.50 13.33
C ALA A 162 -9.30 5.52 14.84
N HIS A 163 -8.14 4.98 15.20
CA HIS A 163 -7.60 4.94 16.57
C HIS A 163 -8.49 4.23 17.60
N ASP A 164 -9.40 3.40 17.12
CA ASP A 164 -10.42 2.75 17.94
C ASP A 164 -9.86 1.50 18.60
N ARG A 165 -9.53 1.62 19.88
CA ARG A 165 -8.81 0.59 20.64
C ARG A 165 -9.74 -0.52 21.11
N HIS A 166 -9.32 -1.76 20.92
CA HIS A 166 -9.97 -2.98 21.38
C HIS A 166 -8.92 -4.02 21.82
N PRO A 167 -9.22 -4.96 22.73
CA PRO A 167 -8.27 -6.02 23.07
C PRO A 167 -8.03 -7.02 21.93
N ASP A 168 -9.03 -7.22 21.07
CA ASP A 168 -8.97 -8.20 19.97
C ASP A 168 -9.01 -7.50 18.62
N TYR A 169 -7.94 -7.65 17.83
CA TYR A 169 -7.84 -7.12 16.47
C TYR A 169 -7.65 -8.27 15.47
N ALA A 170 -8.33 -8.17 14.34
CA ALA A 170 -7.98 -8.92 13.14
C ALA A 170 -6.76 -8.27 12.45
N PRO A 171 -5.84 -9.05 11.90
CA PRO A 171 -4.69 -8.52 11.17
C PRO A 171 -5.09 -8.01 9.78
N GLY A 172 -4.15 -7.35 9.11
CA GLY A 172 -4.22 -7.15 7.66
C GLY A 172 -4.02 -8.46 6.91
N ALA A 173 -4.55 -8.54 5.69
CA ALA A 173 -4.25 -9.65 4.79
C ALA A 173 -2.89 -9.43 4.11
N ASP A 174 -2.25 -10.53 3.68
CA ASP A 174 -1.06 -10.45 2.84
C ASP A 174 -1.40 -9.83 1.47
N TYR A 175 -0.51 -8.99 0.96
CA TYR A 175 -0.64 -8.33 -0.35
C TYR A 175 0.72 -8.23 -1.03
N ALA A 176 0.72 -7.82 -2.29
CA ALA A 176 1.93 -7.56 -3.07
C ALA A 176 2.02 -6.09 -3.49
N TRP A 177 3.23 -5.57 -3.56
CA TRP A 177 3.51 -4.24 -4.12
C TRP A 177 3.87 -4.34 -5.61
N CYS A 178 3.36 -3.42 -6.40
CA CYS A 178 3.80 -3.19 -7.77
C CYS A 178 4.16 -1.69 -7.93
N PRO A 179 5.40 -1.30 -7.55
CA PRO A 179 5.89 0.03 -7.88
C PRO A 179 6.06 0.15 -9.40
N ILE A 180 5.52 1.21 -9.99
CA ILE A 180 5.56 1.47 -11.43
C ILE A 180 6.22 2.82 -11.71
N ARG A 181 6.87 2.93 -12.87
CA ARG A 181 7.18 4.26 -13.41
C ARG A 181 5.88 4.87 -13.94
N SER A 182 5.68 6.16 -13.72
CA SER A 182 4.61 6.88 -14.42
C SER A 182 4.78 6.71 -15.93
N ALA A 183 3.67 6.47 -16.63
CA ALA A 183 3.63 6.66 -18.07
C ALA A 183 4.06 8.11 -18.36
N ARG A 184 4.99 8.29 -19.30
CA ARG A 184 5.46 9.61 -19.72
C ARG A 184 4.41 10.31 -20.55
#